data_AF-A0A5H2Y9B7-F1
#
_entry.id   AF-A0A5H2Y9B7-F1
#
_cell.length_a   1.000
_cell.length_b   1.000
_cell.length_c   1.000
_cell.angle_alpha   90.00
_cell.angle_beta   90.00
_cell.angle_gamma   90.00
#
_symmetry.space_group_name_H-M   'P 1'
#
loop_
_entity.id
_entity.type
_entity.pdbx_description
1 polymer ?
#
loop_
_entity_poly.entity_id
_entity_poly.type
_entity_poly.pdbx_seq_one_letter_code
_entity_poly.pdbx_strand_id
1 'polypeptide(L)'
;MLLLSLGAFTVVALIGLIMASDVFRKKPTSPIFKVLHVVFVLIGALAAIVAAFSGDTRVWINIVIALVIIGLGALLFAKRSKGEHPKGVVIVHGGLAVTCYLLLAYFTLFNHA
;
A
#
# COMPACT_ATOMS: atom_id res chain seq x y z
N MET A 1 0.54 -11.28 13.89
CA MET A 1 0.09 -11.00 12.51
C MET A 1 0.22 -9.52 12.14
N LEU A 2 -0.14 -8.58 13.02
CA LEU A 2 0.01 -7.15 12.76
C LEU A 2 1.45 -6.69 12.50
N LEU A 3 2.43 -7.16 13.28
CA LEU A 3 3.84 -6.78 13.08
C LEU A 3 4.37 -7.21 11.70
N LEU A 4 3.99 -8.40 11.23
CA LEU A 4 4.33 -8.87 9.88
C LEU A 4 3.66 -7.99 8.82
N SER A 5 2.38 -7.67 8.99
CA SER A 5 1.65 -6.78 8.09
C SER A 5 2.31 -5.40 8.03
N LEU A 6 2.64 -4.81 9.19
CA LEU A 6 3.31 -3.52 9.30
C LEU A 6 4.69 -3.53 8.64
N GLY A 7 5.49 -4.58 8.88
CA GLY A 7 6.80 -4.74 8.24
C GLY A 7 6.70 -4.82 6.72
N ALA A 8 5.78 -5.63 6.20
CA ALA A 8 5.52 -5.75 4.77
C ALA A 8 5.08 -4.42 4.16
N PHE A 9 4.11 -3.72 4.77
CA PHE A 9 3.65 -2.42 4.29
C PHE A 9 4.69 -1.30 4.44
N THR A 10 5.64 -1.42 5.36
CA THR A 10 6.80 -0.51 5.42
C THR A 10 7.64 -0.64 4.15
N VAL A 11 7.94 -1.88 3.72
CA VAL A 11 8.65 -2.13 2.46
C VAL A 11 7.84 -1.63 1.26
N VAL A 12 6.52 -1.86 1.24
CA VAL A 12 5.60 -1.31 0.22
C VAL A 12 5.70 0.21 0.14
N ALA A 13 5.68 0.91 1.27
CA ALA A 13 5.77 2.37 1.32
C ALA A 13 7.09 2.88 0.75
N LEU A 14 8.22 2.26 1.10
CA LEU A 14 9.53 2.62 0.57
C LEU A 14 9.61 2.42 -0.95
N ILE A 15 9.14 1.27 -1.45
CA ILE A 15 9.08 1.01 -2.89
C ILE A 15 8.12 2.00 -3.57
N GLY A 16 6.98 2.27 -2.94
CA GLY A 16 5.97 3.21 -3.43
C GLY A 16 6.53 4.63 -3.58
N LEU A 17 7.41 5.09 -2.67
CA LEU A 17 8.10 6.37 -2.79
C LEU A 17 9.04 6.41 -4.00
N ILE A 18 9.78 5.34 -4.24
CA ILE A 18 10.66 5.22 -5.43
C ILE A 18 9.80 5.32 -6.70
N MET A 19 8.74 4.52 -6.78
CA MET A 19 7.82 4.50 -7.93
C MET A 19 7.10 5.84 -8.13
N ALA A 20 6.70 6.51 -7.05
CA ALA A 20 6.10 7.83 -7.10
C ALA A 20 7.10 8.85 -7.67
N SER A 21 8.35 8.86 -7.18
CA SER A 21 9.43 9.69 -7.70
C SER A 21 9.62 9.51 -9.21
N ASP A 22 9.56 8.28 -9.72
CA ASP A 22 9.61 8.03 -11.17
C ASP A 22 8.46 8.72 -11.91
N VAL A 23 7.24 8.66 -11.38
CA VAL A 23 6.09 9.37 -11.98
C VAL A 23 6.31 10.87 -12.00
N PHE A 24 6.78 11.46 -10.89
CA PHE A 24 7.04 12.90 -10.81
C PHE A 24 8.18 13.36 -11.72
N ARG A 25 9.21 12.52 -11.90
CA ARG A 25 10.37 12.76 -12.78
C ARG A 25 10.12 12.34 -14.24
N LYS A 26 8.93 11.87 -14.56
CA LYS A 26 8.56 11.32 -15.86
C LYS A 26 9.46 10.16 -16.34
N LYS A 27 10.03 9.39 -15.42
CA LYS A 27 10.88 8.23 -15.73
C LYS A 27 10.05 6.95 -15.83
N PRO A 28 10.52 5.93 -16.58
CA PRO A 28 9.95 4.59 -16.50
C PRO A 28 10.28 3.98 -15.13
N THR A 29 9.32 3.26 -14.56
CA THR A 29 9.53 2.51 -13.32
C THR A 29 10.04 1.12 -13.64
N SER A 30 11.13 0.71 -12.98
CA SER A 30 11.72 -0.62 -13.16
C SER A 30 10.68 -1.73 -12.88
N PRO A 31 10.58 -2.77 -13.74
CA PRO A 31 9.65 -3.88 -13.54
C PRO A 31 9.82 -4.57 -12.18
N ILE A 32 11.07 -4.68 -11.69
CA ILE A 32 11.33 -5.34 -10.41
C ILE A 32 10.67 -4.62 -9.24
N PHE A 33 10.65 -3.27 -9.24
CA PHE A 33 9.97 -2.52 -8.20
C PHE A 33 8.45 -2.72 -8.24
N LYS A 34 7.86 -2.81 -9.44
CA LYS A 34 6.42 -3.11 -9.57
C LYS A 34 6.09 -4.49 -8.99
N VAL A 35 6.89 -5.50 -9.32
CA VAL A 35 6.70 -6.88 -8.84
C VAL A 35 6.88 -6.93 -7.33
N LEU A 36 7.97 -6.38 -6.80
CA LEU A 36 8.21 -6.35 -5.34
C LEU A 36 7.10 -5.60 -4.61
N HIS A 37 6.64 -4.46 -5.14
CA HIS A 37 5.54 -3.71 -4.55
C HIS A 37 4.29 -4.58 -4.42
N VAL A 38 3.87 -5.27 -5.50
CA VAL A 38 2.71 -6.17 -5.47
C VAL A 38 2.91 -7.34 -4.51
N VAL A 39 4.07 -7.98 -4.52
CA VAL A 39 4.36 -9.13 -3.64
C VAL A 39 4.24 -8.72 -2.17
N PHE A 40 4.87 -7.63 -1.76
CA PHE A 40 4.79 -7.17 -0.37
C PHE A 40 3.40 -6.64 0.00
N VAL A 41 2.65 -6.05 -0.93
CA VAL A 41 1.23 -5.71 -0.73
C VAL A 41 0.42 -6.97 -0.41
N LEU A 42 0.61 -8.06 -1.17
CA LEU A 42 -0.10 -9.31 -0.95
C LEU A 42 0.25 -9.94 0.41
N ILE A 43 1.54 -9.95 0.78
CA ILE A 43 1.99 -10.46 2.09
C ILE A 43 1.38 -9.63 3.22
N GLY A 44 1.44 -8.31 3.12
CA GLY A 44 0.90 -7.39 4.14
C GLY A 44 -0.61 -7.51 4.28
N ALA A 45 -1.33 -7.58 3.16
CA ALA A 45 -2.78 -7.73 3.11
C ALA A 45 -3.22 -9.09 3.69
N LEU A 46 -2.56 -10.19 3.30
CA LEU A 46 -2.86 -11.51 3.84
C LEU A 46 -2.67 -11.54 5.36
N ALA A 47 -1.56 -10.99 5.86
CA ALA A 47 -1.31 -10.92 7.31
C ALA A 47 -2.37 -10.08 8.05
N ALA A 48 -2.82 -8.95 7.47
CA ALA A 48 -3.89 -8.13 8.04
C ALA A 48 -5.24 -8.87 8.06
N ILE A 49 -5.56 -9.59 6.99
CA ILE A 49 -6.79 -10.41 6.89
C ILE A 49 -6.78 -11.53 7.94
N VAL A 50 -5.66 -12.25 8.09
CA VAL A 50 -5.53 -13.29 9.13
C VAL A 50 -5.68 -12.68 10.52
N ALA A 51 -5.12 -11.50 10.78
CA ALA A 51 -5.31 -10.80 12.05
C ALA A 51 -6.78 -10.48 12.33
N ALA A 52 -7.51 -9.98 11.33
CA ALA A 52 -8.93 -9.67 11.46
C ALA A 52 -9.78 -10.91 11.76
N PHE A 53 -9.55 -12.02 11.06
CA PHE A 53 -10.24 -13.29 11.31
C PHE A 53 -9.81 -13.98 12.62
N SER A 54 -8.66 -13.59 13.18
CA SER A 54 -8.18 -14.08 14.49
C SER A 54 -8.70 -13.23 15.67
N GLY A 55 -9.61 -12.28 15.42
CA GLY A 55 -10.30 -11.50 16.45
C GLY A 55 -9.93 -10.02 16.52
N ASP A 56 -8.90 -9.57 15.79
CA ASP A 56 -8.54 -8.15 15.75
C ASP A 56 -9.40 -7.36 14.74
N THR A 57 -10.64 -7.11 15.13
CA THR A 57 -11.64 -6.44 14.28
C THR A 57 -11.29 -5.01 13.92
N ARG A 58 -10.36 -4.37 14.65
CA ARG A 58 -9.91 -2.99 14.38
C ARG A 58 -9.29 -2.87 13.00
N VAL A 59 -8.67 -3.95 12.51
CA VAL A 59 -7.97 -4.01 11.21
C VAL A 59 -8.93 -3.97 10.01
N TRP A 60 -10.24 -4.19 10.21
CA TRP A 60 -11.22 -4.13 9.11
C TRP A 60 -11.20 -2.78 8.38
N ILE A 61 -10.94 -1.67 9.10
CA ILE A 61 -10.81 -0.35 8.46
C ILE A 61 -9.63 -0.31 7.49
N ASN A 62 -8.49 -0.91 7.85
CA ASN A 62 -7.32 -1.00 6.98
C ASN A 62 -7.62 -1.83 5.73
N ILE A 63 -8.39 -2.92 5.88
CA ILE A 63 -8.80 -3.78 4.75
C ILE A 63 -9.67 -2.99 3.77
N VAL A 64 -10.67 -2.26 4.26
CA VAL A 64 -11.54 -1.43 3.41
C VAL A 64 -10.74 -0.35 2.68
N ILE A 65 -9.86 0.37 3.38
CA ILE A 65 -8.99 1.38 2.76
C ILE A 65 -8.05 0.74 1.73
N ALA A 66 -7.50 -0.44 2.01
CA ALA A 66 -6.62 -1.17 1.09
C ALA A 66 -7.32 -1.52 -0.23
N LEU A 67 -8.61 -1.91 -0.20
CA LEU A 67 -9.37 -2.16 -1.44
C LEU A 67 -9.45 -0.90 -2.33
N VAL A 68 -9.66 0.28 -1.73
CA VAL A 68 -9.65 1.56 -2.45
C VAL A 68 -8.27 1.85 -3.04
N ILE A 69 -7.21 1.66 -2.24
CA ILE A 69 -5.81 1.83 -2.67
C ILE A 69 -5.49 0.92 -3.85
N ILE A 70 -5.92 -0.35 -3.82
CA ILE A 70 -5.72 -1.33 -4.89
C ILE A 70 -6.42 -0.85 -6.18
N GLY A 71 -7.66 -0.37 -6.08
CA GLY A 71 -8.39 0.21 -7.22
C GLY A 71 -7.64 1.39 -7.85
N LEU A 72 -7.11 2.30 -7.02
CA LEU A 72 -6.27 3.40 -7.49
C LEU A 72 -4.94 2.91 -8.10
N GLY A 73 -4.34 1.87 -7.55
CA GLY A 73 -3.13 1.23 -8.08
C GLY A 73 -3.36 0.63 -9.47
N ALA A 74 -4.50 -0.04 -9.67
CA ALA A 74 -4.91 -0.56 -10.99
C ALA A 74 -5.13 0.58 -12.00
N LEU A 75 -5.78 1.67 -11.57
CA LEU A 75 -5.96 2.87 -12.40
C LEU A 75 -4.61 3.49 -12.77
N LEU A 76 -3.67 3.60 -11.82
CA LEU A 76 -2.31 4.06 -12.07
C LEU A 76 -1.61 3.18 -13.11
N PHE A 77 -1.69 1.86 -12.94
CA PHE A 77 -1.09 0.91 -13.88
C PHE A 77 -1.65 1.10 -15.30
N ALA A 78 -2.97 1.20 -15.45
CA ALA A 78 -3.65 1.39 -16.72
C ALA A 78 -3.33 2.74 -17.40
N LYS A 79 -3.16 3.81 -16.63
CA LYS A 79 -2.72 5.11 -17.18
C LYS A 79 -1.25 5.09 -17.58
N ARG A 80 -0.40 4.46 -16.77
CA ARG A 80 1.04 4.34 -17.04
C ARG A 80 1.33 3.49 -18.27
N SER A 81 0.54 2.44 -18.54
CA SER A 81 0.68 1.63 -19.76
C SER A 81 0.36 2.42 -21.04
N LYS A 82 -0.39 3.53 -20.93
CA LYS A 82 -0.65 4.48 -22.01
C LYS A 82 0.38 5.62 -22.11
N GLY A 83 1.45 5.59 -21.30
CA GLY A 83 2.46 6.65 -21.26
C GLY A 83 2.08 7.88 -20.45
N GLU A 84 0.95 7.86 -19.73
CA GLU A 84 0.54 9.00 -18.90
C GLU A 84 1.37 9.10 -17.60
N HIS A 85 1.37 10.29 -16.99
CA HIS A 85 2.00 10.55 -15.69
C HIS A 85 0.99 11.19 -14.72
N PRO A 86 0.00 10.42 -14.23
CA PRO A 86 -1.14 10.96 -13.49
C PRO A 86 -0.79 11.32 -12.04
N LYS A 87 -0.09 12.44 -11.84
CA LYS A 87 0.38 12.92 -10.53
C LYS A 87 -0.74 12.99 -9.48
N GLY A 88 -1.93 13.46 -9.87
CA GLY A 88 -3.08 13.53 -8.96
C GLY A 88 -3.48 12.17 -8.39
N VAL A 89 -3.50 11.13 -9.22
CA VAL A 89 -3.83 9.76 -8.77
C VAL A 89 -2.73 9.22 -7.87
N VAL A 90 -1.46 9.53 -8.14
CA VAL A 90 -0.33 9.15 -7.26
C VAL A 90 -0.46 9.80 -5.88
N ILE A 91 -0.83 11.08 -5.82
CA ILE A 91 -1.01 11.80 -4.56
C ILE A 91 -2.14 11.18 -3.74
N VAL A 92 -3.29 10.91 -4.36
CA VAL A 92 -4.44 10.29 -3.66
C VAL A 92 -4.11 8.87 -3.20
N HIS A 93 -3.51 8.06 -4.08
CA HIS A 93 -3.10 6.69 -3.74
C HIS A 93 -2.07 6.69 -2.60
N GLY A 94 -1.01 7.51 -2.71
CA GLY A 94 0.03 7.62 -1.70
C GLY A 94 -0.48 8.17 -0.37
N GLY A 95 -1.34 9.19 -0.39
CA GLY A 95 -1.98 9.74 0.80
C GLY A 95 -2.83 8.71 1.54
N LEU A 96 -3.68 7.97 0.82
CA LEU A 96 -4.46 6.88 1.42
C LEU A 96 -3.56 5.76 1.96
N ALA A 97 -2.49 5.41 1.23
CA ALA A 97 -1.54 4.39 1.69
C ALA A 97 -0.83 4.81 2.98
N VAL A 98 -0.42 6.08 3.10
CA VAL A 98 0.17 6.62 4.33
C VAL A 98 -0.86 6.58 5.47
N THR A 99 -2.10 7.01 5.25
CA THR A 99 -3.15 6.94 6.27
C THR A 99 -3.39 5.50 6.73
N CYS A 100 -3.50 4.55 5.79
CA CYS A 100 -3.66 3.14 6.10
C CYS A 100 -2.47 2.58 6.89
N TYR A 101 -1.25 2.96 6.50
CA TYR A 101 -0.03 2.56 7.20
C TYR A 101 0.01 3.10 8.63
N LEU A 102 -0.31 4.38 8.85
CA LEU A 102 -0.31 5.00 10.16
C LEU A 102 -1.37 4.39 11.10
N LEU A 103 -2.56 4.09 10.58
CA LEU A 103 -3.59 3.36 11.33
C LEU A 103 -3.10 1.97 11.74
N LEU A 104 -2.50 1.23 10.81
CA LEU A 104 -1.95 -0.09 11.10
C LEU A 104 -0.83 -0.01 12.14
N ALA A 105 0.08 0.96 12.01
CA ALA A 105 1.15 1.21 12.96
C ALA A 105 0.60 1.53 14.35
N TYR A 106 -0.44 2.36 14.43
CA TYR A 106 -1.11 2.68 15.68
C TYR A 106 -1.67 1.44 16.37
N PHE A 107 -2.41 0.60 15.65
CA PHE A 107 -2.95 -0.66 16.19
C PHE A 107 -1.86 -1.66 16.58
N THR A 108 -0.74 -1.66 15.85
CA THR A 108 0.36 -2.60 16.11
C THR A 108 1.21 -2.19 17.33
N LEU A 109 1.48 -0.89 17.50
CA LEU A 109 2.53 -0.40 18.42
C LEU A 109 1.98 0.18 19.73
N PHE A 110 0.77 0.73 19.73
CA PHE A 110 0.27 1.52 20.86
C PHE A 110 -1.01 0.97 21.48
N ASN A 111 -1.63 -0.03 20.87
CA ASN A 111 -2.95 -0.50 21.27
C ASN A 111 -2.95 -1.99 21.60
N HIS A 112 -2.18 -2.34 22.64
CA HIS A 112 -2.24 -3.62 23.34
C HIS A 112 -3.51 -3.63 24.21
N ALA A 113 -4.63 -4.06 23.63
CA ALA A 113 -5.79 -4.51 24.38
C ALA A 113 -5.72 -6.04 24.48
#